data_AF-A0A520BD57-F1
#
_entry.id   AF-A0A520BD57-F1
#
_cell.length_a   1.000
_cell.length_b   1.000
_cell.length_c   1.000
_cell.angle_alpha   90.00
_cell.angle_beta   90.00
_cell.angle_gamma   90.00
#
_symmetry.space_group_name_H-M   'P 1'
#
loop_
_entity.id
_entity.type
_entity.pdbx_description
1 polymer ?
#
loop_
_entity_poly.entity_id
_entity_poly.type
_entity_poly.pdbx_seq_one_letter_code
_entity_poly.pdbx_strand_id
1 'polypeptide(L)'
;MSAIVPPDPSDLQHVVDALRSARQRWREQHRRGEGRELPSRELLACMIQGLSGALFPMRLGPPTLQPETEDFYVGHTLGAALATLRQQAALELSHDARQRGLLAQGGQRGAE
;
A
#
# COMPACT_ATOMS: atom_id res chain seq x y z
N MET A 1 -24.97 18.14 24.81
CA MET A 1 -24.49 17.87 23.44
C MET A 1 -23.39 18.88 23.15
N SER A 2 -22.11 18.53 23.31
CA SER A 2 -21.01 19.44 22.95
C SER A 2 -20.91 19.50 21.44
N ALA A 3 -21.08 20.70 20.89
CA ALA A 3 -20.82 20.96 19.49
C ALA A 3 -19.34 20.72 19.21
N ILE A 4 -19.04 19.89 18.20
CA ILE A 4 -17.71 19.84 17.61
C ILE A 4 -17.49 21.21 16.97
N VAL A 5 -16.73 22.07 17.64
CA VAL A 5 -16.26 23.33 17.07
C VAL A 5 -15.24 22.94 16.00
N PRO A 6 -15.46 23.29 14.72
CA PRO A 6 -14.47 23.02 13.69
C PRO A 6 -13.18 23.77 14.04
N PRO A 7 -12.00 23.14 13.83
CA PRO A 7 -10.73 23.78 14.13
C PRO A 7 -10.62 25.10 13.37
N ASP A 8 -10.09 26.13 14.03
CA ASP A 8 -9.83 27.41 13.39
C ASP A 8 -8.93 27.18 12.15
N PRO A 9 -9.27 27.73 10.98
CA PRO A 9 -8.48 27.55 9.77
C PRO A 9 -7.01 27.97 9.94
N SER A 10 -6.71 28.91 10.86
CA SER A 10 -5.34 29.30 11.18
C SER A 10 -4.56 28.23 11.96
N ASP A 11 -5.20 27.56 12.91
CA ASP A 11 -4.63 26.44 13.65
C ASP A 11 -4.37 25.24 12.72
N LEU A 12 -5.32 24.95 11.82
CA LEU A 12 -5.15 23.90 10.83
C LEU A 12 -3.98 24.20 9.89
N GLN A 13 -3.85 25.45 9.44
CA GLN A 13 -2.74 25.86 8.58
C GLN A 13 -1.39 25.68 9.29
N HIS A 14 -1.30 26.07 10.56
CA HIS A 14 -0.09 25.88 11.36
C HIS A 14 0.28 24.39 11.52
N VAL A 15 -0.70 23.52 11.76
CA VAL A 15 -0.49 22.05 11.81
C VAL A 15 0.00 21.52 10.46
N VAL A 16 -0.59 21.95 9.35
CA VAL A 16 -0.18 21.52 8.00
C VAL A 16 1.27 21.93 7.70
N ASP A 17 1.67 23.15 8.10
CA ASP A 17 3.02 23.66 7.90
C ASP A 17 4.05 22.96 8.81
N ALA A 18 3.69 22.66 10.06
CA ALA A 18 4.50 21.84 10.95
C ALA A 18 4.70 20.42 10.40
N LEU A 19 3.64 19.78 9.90
CA LEU A 19 3.71 18.45 9.27
C LEU A 19 4.53 18.48 7.97
N ARG A 20 4.43 19.56 7.17
CA ARG A 20 5.25 19.76 5.96
C ARG A 20 6.72 19.82 6.33
N SER A 21 7.07 20.61 7.35
CA SER A 21 8.44 20.75 7.86
C SER A 21 8.98 19.42 8.39
N ALA A 22 8.16 18.65 9.12
CA ALA A 22 8.53 17.31 9.58
C ALA A 22 8.82 16.35 8.43
N ARG A 23 7.98 16.33 7.37
CA ARG A 23 8.22 15.52 6.17
C ARG A 23 9.49 15.91 5.44
N GLN A 24 9.77 17.22 5.31
CA GLN A 24 10.99 17.71 4.66
C GLN A 24 12.24 17.27 5.42
N ARG A 25 12.26 17.44 6.76
CA ARG A 25 13.37 16.96 7.60
C ARG A 25 13.59 15.46 7.47
N TRP A 26 12.50 14.67 7.46
CA TRP A 26 12.59 13.22 7.28
C TRP A 26 13.20 12.85 5.92
N ARG A 27 12.75 13.46 4.81
CA ARG A 27 13.30 13.21 3.46
C ARG A 27 14.77 13.57 3.34
N GLU A 28 15.16 14.71 3.92
CA GLU A 28 16.56 15.15 3.94
C GLU A 28 17.47 14.13 4.63
N GLN A 29 17.00 13.56 5.75
CA GLN A 29 17.70 12.51 6.49
C GLN A 29 17.66 11.14 5.79
N HIS A 30 16.64 10.86 4.97
CA HIS A 30 16.36 9.56 4.36
C HIS A 30 16.46 9.59 2.82
N ARG A 31 17.35 10.44 2.28
CA ARG A 31 17.54 10.80 0.85
C ARG A 31 17.76 9.64 -0.16
N ARG A 32 17.70 8.38 0.28
CA ARG A 32 17.99 7.17 -0.52
C ARG A 32 16.81 6.20 -0.70
N GLY A 33 15.59 6.56 -0.27
CA GLY A 33 14.41 5.68 -0.32
C GLY A 33 13.20 6.30 -1.00
N GLU A 34 13.38 7.04 -2.09
CA GLU A 34 12.25 7.68 -2.80
C GLU A 34 11.46 6.64 -3.62
N GLY A 35 10.47 6.03 -2.99
CA GLY A 35 9.48 5.16 -3.62
C GLY A 35 8.47 4.61 -2.60
N ARG A 36 7.32 4.10 -3.06
CA ARG A 36 6.50 3.20 -2.24
C ARG A 36 7.34 1.95 -1.98
N GLU A 37 8.04 1.92 -0.86
CA GLU A 37 8.93 0.81 -0.53
C GLU A 37 8.19 -0.39 0.05
N LEU A 38 7.02 -0.15 0.63
CA LEU A 38 6.20 -1.16 1.29
C LEU A 38 4.95 -1.47 0.48
N PRO A 39 4.42 -2.71 0.62
CA PRO A 39 3.12 -3.06 0.08
C PRO A 39 2.00 -2.15 0.59
N SER A 40 1.08 -1.79 -0.30
CA SER A 40 -0.14 -1.06 0.04
C SER A 40 -1.19 -2.03 0.58
N ARG A 41 -1.64 -1.78 1.81
CA ARG A 41 -2.72 -2.55 2.45
C ARG A 41 -4.03 -2.48 1.66
N GLU A 42 -4.34 -1.33 1.08
CA GLU A 42 -5.54 -1.14 0.26
C GLU A 42 -5.48 -2.01 -1.00
N LEU A 43 -4.33 -2.02 -1.70
CA LEU A 43 -4.15 -2.85 -2.89
C LEU A 43 -4.20 -4.34 -2.56
N LEU A 44 -3.62 -4.78 -1.44
CA LEU A 44 -3.71 -6.16 -0.97
C LEU A 44 -5.16 -6.55 -0.65
N ALA A 45 -5.92 -5.68 0.01
CA ALA A 45 -7.33 -5.92 0.28
C ALA A 45 -8.14 -6.05 -1.02
N CYS A 46 -7.97 -5.13 -1.96
CA CYS A 46 -8.63 -5.18 -3.27
C CYS A 46 -8.26 -6.46 -4.05
N MET A 47 -7.00 -6.86 -4.02
CA MET A 47 -6.53 -8.11 -4.64
C MET A 47 -7.22 -9.34 -4.02
N ILE A 48 -7.31 -9.43 -2.69
CA ILE A 48 -7.98 -10.55 -2.01
C ILE A 48 -9.46 -10.60 -2.39
N GLN A 49 -10.13 -9.44 -2.45
CA GLN A 49 -11.51 -9.34 -2.91
C GLN A 49 -11.65 -9.81 -4.37
N GLY A 50 -10.76 -9.37 -5.26
CA GLY A 50 -10.73 -9.80 -6.66
C GLY A 50 -10.53 -11.30 -6.82
N LEU A 51 -9.57 -11.90 -6.10
CA LEU A 51 -9.35 -13.35 -6.10
C LEU A 51 -10.59 -14.10 -5.60
N SER A 52 -11.19 -13.63 -4.51
CA SER A 52 -12.39 -14.25 -3.94
C SER A 52 -13.57 -14.18 -4.91
N GLY A 53 -13.75 -13.04 -5.58
CA GLY A 53 -14.75 -12.86 -6.64
C GLY A 53 -14.51 -13.76 -7.84
N ALA A 54 -13.27 -13.89 -8.31
CA ALA A 54 -12.93 -14.76 -9.43
C ALA A 54 -13.08 -16.26 -9.10
N LEU A 55 -12.83 -16.68 -7.85
CA LEU A 55 -12.98 -18.07 -7.41
C LEU A 55 -14.44 -18.46 -7.11
N PHE A 56 -15.27 -17.50 -6.71
CA PHE A 56 -16.68 -17.71 -6.40
C PHE A 56 -17.56 -16.65 -7.08
N PRO A 57 -17.56 -16.57 -8.42
CA PRO A 57 -18.15 -15.46 -9.19
C PRO A 57 -19.63 -15.25 -8.91
N MET A 58 -20.42 -16.32 -8.82
CA MET A 58 -21.86 -16.23 -8.53
C MET A 58 -22.18 -15.85 -7.07
N ARG A 59 -21.21 -15.97 -6.15
CA ARG A 59 -21.42 -15.69 -4.71
C ARG A 59 -20.84 -14.35 -4.28
N LEU A 60 -19.66 -14.00 -4.81
CA LEU A 60 -18.84 -12.87 -4.37
C LEU A 60 -18.50 -11.90 -5.52
N GLY A 61 -18.93 -12.20 -6.74
CA GLY A 61 -18.80 -11.31 -7.89
C GLY A 61 -19.86 -10.20 -7.91
N PRO A 62 -19.85 -9.36 -8.96
CA PRO A 62 -20.83 -8.31 -9.15
C PRO A 62 -22.26 -8.87 -9.21
N PRO A 63 -23.25 -8.15 -8.65
CA PRO A 63 -24.64 -8.59 -8.69
C PRO A 63 -25.24 -8.62 -10.10
N THR A 64 -24.60 -7.95 -11.06
CA THR A 64 -24.98 -7.94 -12.47
C THR A 64 -24.33 -9.06 -13.28
N LEU A 65 -23.50 -9.89 -12.66
CA LEU A 65 -22.79 -10.96 -13.35
C LEU A 65 -23.79 -12.06 -13.76
N GLN A 66 -23.75 -12.41 -15.04
CA GLN A 66 -24.58 -13.47 -15.61
C GLN A 66 -23.71 -14.66 -16.02
N PRO A 67 -24.25 -15.90 -16.01
CA PRO A 67 -23.51 -17.10 -16.39
C PRO A 67 -22.81 -16.99 -17.76
N GLU A 68 -23.43 -16.33 -18.72
CA GLU A 68 -22.90 -16.16 -20.09
C GLU A 68 -21.63 -15.28 -20.15
N THR A 69 -21.40 -14.47 -19.11
CA THR A 69 -20.27 -13.54 -19.00
C THR A 69 -19.29 -13.93 -17.90
N GLU A 70 -19.52 -15.08 -17.25
CA GLU A 70 -18.75 -15.54 -16.10
C GLU A 70 -17.27 -15.71 -16.45
N ASP A 71 -16.96 -16.43 -17.53
CA ASP A 71 -15.58 -16.69 -17.95
C ASP A 71 -14.79 -15.40 -18.21
N PHE A 72 -15.44 -14.41 -18.83
CA PHE A 72 -14.83 -13.11 -19.09
C PHE A 72 -14.52 -12.37 -17.78
N TYR A 73 -15.49 -12.33 -16.86
CA TYR A 73 -15.30 -11.73 -15.54
C TYR A 73 -14.18 -12.42 -14.76
N VAL A 74 -14.16 -13.75 -14.73
CA VAL A 74 -13.15 -14.54 -14.03
C VAL A 74 -11.76 -14.25 -14.60
N GLY A 75 -11.60 -14.34 -15.92
CA GLY A 75 -10.32 -14.09 -16.59
C GLY A 75 -9.79 -12.68 -16.35
N HIS A 76 -10.64 -11.67 -16.51
CA HIS A 76 -10.28 -10.27 -16.27
C HIS A 76 -9.89 -10.01 -14.81
N THR A 77 -10.74 -10.44 -13.87
CA THR A 77 -10.55 -10.19 -12.43
C THR A 77 -9.34 -10.93 -11.89
N LEU A 78 -9.13 -12.18 -12.29
CA LEU A 78 -7.97 -12.96 -11.90
C LEU A 78 -6.67 -12.34 -12.44
N GLY A 79 -6.66 -11.94 -13.72
CA GLY A 79 -5.51 -11.28 -14.33
C GLY A 79 -5.12 -9.98 -13.59
N ALA A 80 -6.10 -9.14 -13.27
CA ALA A 80 -5.90 -7.92 -12.51
C ALA A 80 -5.36 -8.22 -11.09
N ALA A 81 -5.98 -9.16 -10.38
CA ALA A 81 -5.58 -9.51 -9.02
C ALA A 81 -4.15 -10.10 -8.97
N LEU A 82 -3.80 -10.99 -9.90
CA LEU A 82 -2.44 -11.55 -9.97
C LEU A 82 -1.38 -10.50 -10.35
N ALA A 83 -1.72 -9.55 -11.21
CA ALA A 83 -0.83 -8.44 -11.52
C ALA A 83 -0.55 -7.58 -10.27
N THR A 84 -1.59 -7.28 -9.47
CA THR A 84 -1.43 -6.60 -8.18
C THR A 84 -0.62 -7.43 -7.19
N LEU A 85 -0.90 -8.73 -7.06
CA LEU A 85 -0.14 -9.64 -6.18
C LEU A 85 1.36 -9.58 -6.50
N ARG A 86 1.71 -9.76 -7.79
CA ARG A 86 3.10 -9.71 -8.25
C ARG A 86 3.76 -8.38 -7.88
N GLN A 87 3.07 -7.27 -8.13
CA GLN A 87 3.59 -5.94 -7.79
C GLN A 87 3.84 -5.79 -6.29
N GLN A 88 2.87 -6.14 -5.44
CA GLN A 88 2.98 -5.99 -4.00
C GLN A 88 4.02 -6.94 -3.40
N ALA A 89 4.10 -8.18 -3.88
CA ALA A 89 5.13 -9.13 -3.47
C ALA A 89 6.54 -8.66 -3.85
N ALA A 90 6.71 -8.05 -5.02
CA ALA A 90 8.00 -7.49 -5.43
C ALA A 90 8.44 -6.33 -4.51
N LEU A 91 7.51 -5.51 -4.02
CA LEU A 91 7.81 -4.46 -3.04
C LEU A 91 8.32 -5.05 -1.72
N GLU A 92 7.61 -6.05 -1.19
CA GLU A 92 7.99 -6.72 0.06
C GLU A 92 9.37 -7.39 -0.04
N LEU A 93 9.61 -8.17 -1.11
CA LEU A 93 10.89 -8.84 -1.32
C LEU A 93 12.04 -7.84 -1.49
N SER A 94 11.79 -6.73 -2.18
CA SER A 94 12.79 -5.67 -2.34
C SER A 94 13.08 -4.96 -1.02
N HIS A 95 12.05 -4.75 -0.18
CA HIS A 95 12.19 -4.17 1.15
C HIS A 95 13.00 -5.08 2.08
N ASP A 96 12.64 -6.36 2.17
CA ASP A 96 13.35 -7.37 2.97
C ASP A 96 14.81 -7.51 2.54
N ALA A 97 15.10 -7.53 1.23
CA ALA A 97 16.47 -7.57 0.72
C ALA A 97 17.29 -6.34 1.15
N ARG A 98 16.71 -5.13 1.09
CA ARG A 98 17.36 -3.90 1.58
C ARG A 98 17.61 -3.97 3.08
N GLN A 99 16.62 -4.39 3.86
CA GLN A 99 16.72 -4.51 5.31
C GLN A 99 17.84 -5.49 5.72
N ARG A 100 17.91 -6.66 5.08
CA ARG A 100 18.98 -7.64 5.32
C ARG A 100 20.36 -7.08 4.98
N GLY A 101 20.48 -6.34 3.87
CA GLY A 101 21.73 -5.68 3.47
C GLY A 101 22.18 -4.57 4.43
N LEU A 102 21.24 -3.84 5.04
CA LEU A 102 21.53 -2.85 6.09
C LEU A 102 21.98 -3.50 7.40
N LEU A 103 21.33 -4.60 7.80
CA LEU A 103 21.71 -5.37 8.99
C LEU A 103 23.12 -5.99 8.85
N ALA A 104 23.48 -6.49 7.67
CA ALA A 104 24.80 -7.03 7.41
C ALA A 104 25.92 -5.98 7.52
N GLN A 105 25.68 -4.75 7.04
CA GLN A 105 26.66 -3.65 7.10
C GLN A 105 26.81 -3.05 8.51
N GLY A 106 25.76 -3.11 9.33
CA GLY A 106 25.78 -2.64 10.72
C GLY A 106 26.66 -3.51 11.64
N GLY A 107 26.81 -4.81 11.34
CA GLY A 107 27.65 -5.73 12.12
C GLY A 107 29.16 -5.57 11.90
N GLN A 108 29.58 -4.88 10.83
CA GLN A 108 31.00 -4.71 10.48
C GLN A 108 31.60 -3.38 10.96
N ARG A 109 30.81 -2.46 11.52
CA ARG A 109 31.27 -1.15 12.02
C ARG A 109 31.49 -1.08 13.55
N GLY A 110 31.33 -2.19 14.26
CA GLY A 110 31.47 -2.26 15.72
C GLY A 110 32.79 -2.85 16.23
N ALA A 111 33.78 -3.03 15.36
CA ALA A 111 35.05 -3.68 15.69
C ALA A 111 36.25 -2.89 15.12
N GLU A 112 36.36 -1.61 15.47
CA GLU A 112 37.61 -0.83 15.42
C GLU A 112 37.68 0.11 16.63
#